data_AF-A0A847L6K8-F1
#
_entry.id   AF-A0A847L6K8-F1
#
_cell.length_a   1.000
_cell.length_b   1.000
_cell.length_c   1.000
_cell.angle_alpha   90.00
_cell.angle_beta   90.00
_cell.angle_gamma   90.00
#
_symmetry.space_group_name_H-M   'P 1'
#
loop_
_entity.id
_entity.type
_entity.pdbx_description
1 polymer ?
#
loop_
_entity_poly.entity_id
_entity_poly.type
_entity_poly.pdbx_seq_one_letter_code
_entity_poly.pdbx_strand_id
1 'polypeptide(L)'
;GYGYAKSSKQQREQLKRIIESYILMREQLTNLFVLVDSRHEPQQIDLDFIEWLGVNSVPFSIVFTKIDKQSPTRVNANVESYKEKLLETWEELPPIFLTSSETKQGREELLAYIDRINKEIQAP
;
A
#
# COMPACT_ATOMS: atom_id res chain seq x y z
N GLY A 1 10.89 -3.34 3.17
CA GLY A 1 9.92 -3.35 2.05
C GLY A 1 9.89 -4.75 1.48
N TYR A 2 8.71 -5.24 1.14
CA TYR A 2 8.47 -6.62 0.71
C TYR A 2 9.15 -7.00 -0.63
N GLY A 3 9.68 -6.03 -1.39
CA GLY A 3 10.38 -6.22 -2.67
C GLY A 3 11.84 -6.70 -2.64
N TYR A 4 12.48 -6.77 -1.46
CA TYR A 4 13.85 -7.28 -1.16
C TYR A 4 14.90 -7.43 -2.29
N ALA A 5 15.13 -6.40 -3.11
CA ALA A 5 15.99 -6.48 -4.30
C ALA A 5 17.47 -6.82 -4.07
N LYS A 6 18.01 -6.72 -2.84
CA LYS A 6 19.46 -6.88 -2.56
C LYS A 6 19.84 -7.82 -1.40
N SER A 7 18.89 -8.51 -0.77
CA SER A 7 19.18 -9.38 0.39
C SER A 7 19.42 -10.84 -0.01
N SER A 8 20.15 -11.61 0.81
CA SER A 8 20.30 -13.06 0.61
C SER A 8 18.98 -13.80 0.75
N LYS A 9 18.84 -15.00 0.18
CA LYS A 9 17.61 -15.81 0.32
C LYS A 9 17.20 -16.01 1.77
N GLN A 10 18.16 -16.31 2.64
CA GLN A 10 17.92 -16.50 4.08
C GLN A 10 17.43 -15.23 4.76
N GLN A 11 18.03 -14.08 4.45
CA GLN A 11 17.60 -12.79 5.00
C GLN A 11 16.20 -12.40 4.54
N ARG A 12 15.86 -12.68 3.26
CA ARG A 12 14.51 -12.45 2.73
C ARG A 12 13.48 -13.28 3.46
N GLU A 13 13.76 -14.56 3.67
CA GLU A 13 12.88 -15.49 4.36
C GLU A 13 12.68 -15.09 5.82
N GLN A 14 13.75 -14.74 6.53
CA GLN A 14 13.66 -14.27 7.92
C GLN A 14 12.81 -13.00 8.02
N LEU A 15 13.02 -12.04 7.12
CA LEU A 15 12.28 -10.78 7.15
C LEU A 15 10.82 -10.95 6.73
N LYS A 16 10.55 -11.85 5.76
CA LYS A 16 9.19 -12.26 5.40
C LYS A 16 8.43 -12.77 6.64
N ARG A 17 9.02 -13.70 7.39
CA ARG A 17 8.40 -14.24 8.62
C ARG A 17 8.12 -13.16 9.66
N ILE A 18 9.03 -12.21 9.86
CA ILE A 18 8.85 -11.12 10.81
C ILE A 18 7.67 -10.23 10.37
N ILE A 19 7.60 -9.87 9.09
CA ILE A 19 6.51 -9.05 8.56
C ILE A 19 5.17 -9.79 8.65
N GLU A 20 5.11 -11.04 8.21
CA GLU A 20 3.88 -11.84 8.28
C GLU A 20 3.40 -12.01 9.72
N SER A 21 4.31 -12.35 10.64
CA SER A 21 3.95 -12.51 12.07
C SER A 21 3.43 -11.19 12.65
N TYR A 22 4.07 -10.06 12.34
CA TYR A 22 3.59 -8.77 12.81
C TYR A 22 2.20 -8.44 12.25
N ILE A 23 2.00 -8.61 10.95
CA ILE A 23 0.73 -8.26 10.29
C ILE A 23 -0.41 -9.15 10.81
N LEU A 24 -0.18 -10.45 10.97
CA LEU A 24 -1.24 -11.40 11.33
C LEU A 24 -1.50 -11.47 12.84
N MET A 25 -0.49 -11.22 13.68
CA MET A 25 -0.60 -11.46 15.13
C MET A 25 -0.71 -10.17 15.95
N ARG A 26 -0.53 -9.00 15.35
CA ARG A 26 -0.63 -7.73 16.08
C ARG A 26 -2.09 -7.30 16.20
N GLU A 27 -2.72 -7.63 17.31
CA GLU A 27 -4.13 -7.26 17.59
C GLU A 27 -4.41 -5.75 17.51
N GLN A 28 -3.42 -4.91 17.83
CA GLN A 28 -3.58 -3.45 17.78
C GLN A 28 -3.32 -2.86 16.38
N LEU A 29 -3.08 -3.69 15.36
CA LEU A 29 -2.90 -3.22 13.99
C LEU A 29 -4.27 -2.81 13.43
N THR A 30 -4.41 -1.53 13.12
CA THR A 30 -5.72 -0.96 12.72
C THR A 30 -5.83 -0.72 11.22
N ASN A 31 -4.75 -0.24 10.59
CA ASN A 31 -4.68 -0.08 9.14
C ASN A 31 -3.22 -0.14 8.68
N LEU A 32 -2.96 -0.84 7.59
CA LEU A 32 -1.65 -0.92 6.94
C LEU A 32 -1.61 0.00 5.71
N PHE A 33 -0.53 0.77 5.53
CA PHE A 33 -0.34 1.59 4.33
C PHE A 33 0.69 0.96 3.40
N VAL A 34 0.23 0.45 2.25
CA VAL A 34 1.07 -0.17 1.22
C VAL A 34 1.64 0.91 0.32
N LEU A 35 2.95 1.16 0.41
CA LEU A 35 3.62 2.18 -0.40
C LEU A 35 4.03 1.59 -1.75
N VAL A 36 3.41 2.09 -2.82
CA VAL A 36 3.69 1.71 -4.22
C VAL A 36 4.40 2.87 -4.90
N ASP A 37 5.44 2.61 -5.69
CA ASP A 37 6.14 3.65 -6.45
C ASP A 37 5.38 3.94 -7.75
N SER A 38 4.84 5.16 -7.90
CA SER A 38 3.95 5.51 -9.03
C SER A 38 4.61 5.44 -10.40
N ARG A 39 5.95 5.30 -10.44
CA ARG A 39 6.72 5.29 -11.69
C ARG A 39 6.60 3.97 -12.45
N HIS A 40 6.23 2.91 -11.74
CA HIS A 40 6.22 1.55 -12.26
C HIS A 40 4.79 1.11 -12.56
N GLU A 41 4.63 0.37 -13.65
CA GLU A 41 3.42 -0.39 -13.96
C GLU A 41 3.16 -1.44 -12.85
N PRO A 42 1.95 -2.05 -12.79
CA PRO A 42 1.64 -3.11 -11.83
C PRO A 42 2.72 -4.19 -11.75
N GLN A 43 3.33 -4.31 -10.57
CA GLN A 43 4.35 -5.33 -10.34
C GLN A 43 3.72 -6.50 -9.60
N GLN A 44 4.07 -7.72 -10.01
CA GLN A 44 3.54 -8.94 -9.39
C GLN A 44 3.73 -8.95 -7.87
N ILE A 45 4.86 -8.45 -7.37
CA ILE A 45 5.15 -8.41 -5.93
C ILE A 45 4.24 -7.46 -5.14
N ASP A 46 3.78 -6.38 -5.77
CA ASP A 46 2.82 -5.45 -5.17
C ASP A 46 1.41 -6.08 -5.17
N LEU A 47 1.02 -6.68 -6.29
CA LEU A 47 -0.27 -7.37 -6.45
C LEU A 47 -0.40 -8.58 -5.50
N ASP A 48 0.62 -9.44 -5.42
CA ASP A 48 0.64 -10.60 -4.53
C ASP A 48 0.52 -10.19 -3.05
N PHE A 49 1.17 -9.08 -2.68
CA PHE A 49 1.12 -8.58 -1.31
C PHE A 49 -0.26 -8.00 -0.98
N ILE A 50 -0.85 -7.24 -1.90
CA ILE A 50 -2.21 -6.69 -1.77
C ILE A 50 -3.24 -7.83 -1.66
N GLU A 51 -3.15 -8.83 -2.54
CA GLU A 51 -4.01 -10.02 -2.51
C GLU A 51 -3.89 -10.76 -1.17
N TRP A 52 -2.66 -10.97 -0.69
CA TRP A 52 -2.42 -11.62 0.60
C TRP A 52 -3.02 -10.85 1.77
N LEU A 53 -2.99 -9.51 1.77
CA LEU A 53 -3.66 -8.71 2.80
C LEU A 53 -5.18 -8.91 2.76
N GLY A 54 -5.77 -8.94 1.56
CA GLY A 54 -7.20 -9.20 1.35
C GLY A 54 -7.65 -10.57 1.87
N VAL A 55 -6.95 -11.63 1.46
CA VAL A 55 -7.23 -13.01 1.89
C VAL A 55 -7.15 -13.14 3.42
N ASN A 56 -6.24 -12.42 4.07
CA ASN A 56 -6.10 -12.43 5.52
C ASN A 56 -6.97 -11.39 6.24
N SER A 57 -7.86 -10.70 5.52
CA SER A 57 -8.77 -9.67 6.07
C SER A 57 -8.04 -8.58 6.86
N VAL A 58 -6.82 -8.24 6.44
CA VAL A 58 -6.02 -7.17 7.06
C VAL A 58 -6.51 -5.83 6.51
N PRO A 59 -6.95 -4.87 7.33
CA PRO A 59 -7.33 -3.55 6.84
C PRO A 59 -6.11 -2.80 6.28
N PHE A 60 -6.23 -2.24 5.07
CA PHE A 60 -5.13 -1.53 4.44
C PHE A 60 -5.58 -0.44 3.47
N SER A 61 -4.63 0.41 3.09
CA SER A 61 -4.76 1.44 2.06
C SER A 61 -3.54 1.43 1.15
N ILE A 62 -3.72 1.78 -0.12
CA ILE A 62 -2.64 1.86 -1.10
C ILE A 62 -2.19 3.32 -1.24
N VAL A 63 -0.89 3.58 -1.15
CA VAL A 63 -0.31 4.91 -1.29
C VAL A 63 0.69 4.90 -2.42
N PHE A 64 0.30 5.47 -3.56
CA PHE A 64 1.21 5.75 -4.66
C PHE A 64 2.13 6.90 -4.25
N THR A 65 3.44 6.67 -4.36
CA THR A 65 4.50 7.59 -3.93
C THR A 65 5.26 8.13 -5.15
N LYS A 66 5.97 9.25 -4.97
CA LYS A 66 6.85 9.87 -5.98
C LYS A 66 6.12 10.33 -7.25
N ILE A 67 4.87 10.77 -7.11
CA ILE A 67 4.07 11.28 -8.24
C ILE A 67 4.71 12.49 -8.93
N ASP A 68 5.64 13.19 -8.26
CA ASP A 68 6.43 14.29 -8.82
C ASP A 68 7.45 13.85 -9.89
N LYS A 69 7.75 12.56 -10.00
CA LYS A 69 8.79 12.04 -10.90
C LYS A 69 8.27 11.71 -12.30
N GLN A 70 6.98 11.86 -12.57
CA GLN A 70 6.34 11.63 -13.87
C GLN A 70 5.27 12.69 -14.14
N SER A 71 4.80 12.78 -15.38
CA SER A 71 3.68 13.66 -15.71
C SER A 71 2.39 13.17 -15.01
N PRO A 72 1.46 14.06 -14.63
CA PRO A 72 0.19 13.67 -14.03
C PRO A 72 -0.58 12.64 -14.87
N THR A 73 -0.56 12.78 -16.20
CA THR A 73 -1.18 11.82 -17.12
C THR A 73 -0.56 10.41 -17.00
N ARG A 74 0.77 10.32 -16.90
CA ARG A 74 1.45 9.02 -16.78
C ARG A 74 1.21 8.40 -15.40
N VAL A 75 1.23 9.21 -14.34
CA VAL A 75 0.87 8.74 -12.99
C VAL A 75 -0.54 8.17 -12.98
N ASN A 76 -1.52 8.91 -13.50
CA ASN A 76 -2.91 8.47 -13.56
C ASN A 76 -3.06 7.20 -14.40
N ALA A 77 -2.39 7.09 -15.55
CA ALA A 77 -2.43 5.88 -16.37
C ALA A 77 -1.92 4.64 -15.61
N ASN A 78 -0.80 4.76 -14.88
CA ASN A 78 -0.26 3.65 -14.09
C ASN A 78 -1.21 3.29 -12.93
N VAL A 79 -1.78 4.29 -12.25
CA VAL A 79 -2.74 4.07 -11.15
C VAL A 79 -4.01 3.38 -11.66
N GLU A 80 -4.56 3.79 -12.79
CA GLU A 80 -5.71 3.12 -13.40
C GLU A 80 -5.35 1.68 -13.82
N SER A 81 -4.16 1.44 -14.38
CA SER A 81 -3.71 0.08 -14.68
C SER A 81 -3.62 -0.81 -13.42
N TYR A 82 -3.18 -0.26 -12.29
CA TYR A 82 -3.23 -0.95 -10.99
C TYR A 82 -4.66 -1.28 -10.57
N LYS A 83 -5.58 -0.32 -10.67
CA LYS A 83 -6.98 -0.53 -10.31
C LYS A 83 -7.63 -1.59 -11.17
N GLU A 84 -7.47 -1.51 -12.49
CA GLU A 84 -7.97 -2.50 -13.44
C GLU A 84 -7.49 -3.90 -13.08
N LYS A 85 -6.19 -4.04 -12.78
CA LYS A 85 -5.60 -5.34 -12.44
C LYS A 85 -6.13 -5.91 -11.13
N LEU A 86 -6.33 -5.07 -10.12
CA LEU A 86 -6.91 -5.49 -8.85
C LEU A 86 -8.41 -5.82 -8.99
N LEU A 87 -9.16 -5.06 -9.78
CA LEU A 87 -10.59 -5.30 -10.04
C LEU A 87 -10.87 -6.58 -10.84
N GLU A 88 -9.85 -7.25 -11.38
CA GLU A 88 -10.02 -8.60 -11.93
C GLU A 88 -10.43 -9.62 -10.85
N THR A 89 -10.02 -9.41 -9.59
CA THR A 89 -10.32 -10.30 -8.46
C THR A 89 -11.06 -9.63 -7.30
N TRP A 90 -10.96 -8.31 -7.16
CA TRP A 90 -11.55 -7.54 -6.07
C TRP A 90 -12.88 -6.91 -6.47
N GLU A 91 -13.91 -7.04 -5.62
CA GLU A 91 -15.19 -6.34 -5.81
C GLU A 91 -15.10 -4.84 -5.50
N GLU A 92 -14.37 -4.50 -4.44
CA GLU A 92 -14.12 -3.12 -4.01
C GLU A 92 -12.63 -2.95 -3.70
N LEU A 93 -12.07 -1.82 -4.13
CA LEU A 93 -10.66 -1.51 -3.87
C LEU A 93 -10.50 -0.81 -2.51
N PRO A 94 -9.40 -1.07 -1.79
CA PRO A 94 -9.06 -0.30 -0.60
C PRO A 94 -8.83 1.18 -0.96
N PRO A 95 -8.86 2.10 0.03
CA PRO A 95 -8.57 3.51 -0.21
C PRO A 95 -7.20 3.71 -0.87
N ILE A 96 -7.17 4.57 -1.90
CA ILE A 96 -5.98 4.86 -2.72
C ILE A 96 -5.60 6.33 -2.57
N PHE A 97 -4.32 6.60 -2.31
CA PHE A 97 -3.76 7.96 -2.18
C PHE A 97 -2.62 8.18 -3.16
N LEU A 98 -2.51 9.39 -3.69
CA LEU A 98 -1.39 9.82 -4.55
C LEU A 98 -0.56 10.85 -3.80
N THR A 99 0.73 10.55 -3.58
CA THR A 99 1.59 11.34 -2.70
C THR A 99 2.97 11.62 -3.29
N SER A 100 3.54 12.76 -2.90
CA SER A 100 4.95 13.08 -3.09
C SER A 100 5.54 13.63 -1.80
N SER A 101 6.61 13.01 -1.32
CA SER A 101 7.38 13.53 -0.19
C SER A 101 8.18 14.78 -0.56
N GLU A 102 8.56 14.94 -1.83
CA GLU A 102 9.36 16.06 -2.34
C GLU A 102 8.51 17.33 -2.44
N THR A 103 7.32 17.24 -3.04
CA THR A 103 6.42 18.39 -3.24
C THR A 103 5.38 18.54 -2.13
N LYS A 104 5.30 17.56 -1.21
CA LYS A 104 4.28 17.44 -0.15
C LYS A 104 2.86 17.21 -0.67
N GLN A 105 2.68 16.97 -1.97
CA GLN A 105 1.37 16.69 -2.56
C GLN A 105 0.76 15.42 -1.93
N GLY A 106 -0.56 15.44 -1.68
CA GLY A 106 -1.32 14.33 -1.10
C GLY A 106 -1.12 14.12 0.41
N ARG A 107 -0.24 14.89 1.06
CA ARG A 107 0.06 14.75 2.48
C ARG A 107 -1.15 15.05 3.36
N GLU A 108 -1.86 16.14 3.10
CA GLU A 108 -2.99 16.58 3.94
C GLU A 108 -4.14 15.59 3.87
N GLU A 109 -4.46 15.09 2.67
CA GLU A 109 -5.48 14.06 2.45
C GLU A 109 -5.14 12.76 3.21
N LEU A 110 -3.90 12.28 3.08
CA LEU A 110 -3.45 11.08 3.78
C LEU A 110 -3.49 11.26 5.31
N LEU A 111 -3.05 12.42 5.83
CA LEU A 111 -3.10 12.72 7.26
C LEU A 111 -4.53 12.84 7.79
N ALA A 112 -5.43 13.45 7.02
CA ALA A 112 -6.85 13.53 7.37
C ALA A 112 -7.50 12.15 7.44
N TYR A 113 -7.13 11.24 6.53
CA TYR A 113 -7.59 9.85 6.56
C TYR A 113 -7.06 9.09 7.79
N ILE A 114 -5.78 9.27 8.13
CA ILE A 114 -5.20 8.69 9.36
C ILE A 114 -5.91 9.22 10.61
N ASP A 115 -6.15 10.54 10.68
CA ASP A 115 -6.87 11.16 11.80
C ASP A 115 -8.30 10.62 11.93
N ARG A 116 -8.98 10.40 10.81
CA ARG A 116 -10.32 9.77 10.78
C ARG A 116 -10.27 8.34 11.35
N ILE A 117 -9.35 7.50 10.89
CA ILE A 117 -9.17 6.14 11.43
C ILE A 117 -8.93 6.20 12.94
N ASN A 118 -8.04 7.08 13.40
CA ASN A 118 -7.72 7.20 14.82
C ASN A 118 -8.95 7.60 15.66
N LYS A 119 -9.82 8.47 15.13
CA LYS A 119 -11.07 8.85 15.78
C LYS A 119 -12.08 7.72 15.81
N GLU A 120 -12.19 6.95 14.74
CA GLU A 120 -13.09 5.78 14.67
C GLU A 120 -12.70 4.70 15.69
N ILE A 121 -11.40 4.51 15.94
CA ILE A 121 -10.91 3.57 16.96
C ILE A 121 -11.19 4.08 18.39
N GLN A 122 -11.17 5.39 18.60
CA GLN A 122 -11.42 6.02 19.91
C GLN A 122 -12.91 6.22 20.21
N ALA A 123 -13.80 5.97 19.25
CA ALA A 123 -15.22 6.06 19.46
C ALA A 123 -15.67 4.99 20.49
N PRO A 124 -16.47 5.38 21.50
CA PRO A 124 -16.88 4.50 22.60
C PRO A 124 -17.77 3.33 22.16
#